data_AF-A0A5B8KXI0-F1
#
_entry.id   AF-A0A5B8KXI0-F1
#
_cell.length_a   1.000
_cell.length_b   1.000
_cell.length_c   1.000
_cell.angle_alpha   90.00
_cell.angle_beta   90.00
_cell.angle_gamma   90.00
#
_symmetry.space_group_name_H-M   'P 1'
#
loop_
_entity.id
_entity.type
_entity.pdbx_description
1 polymer ?
#
loop_
_entity_poly.entity_id
_entity_poly.type
_entity_poly.pdbx_seq_one_letter_code
_entity_poly.pdbx_strand_id
1 'polypeptide(L)'
;MMRVTLLKMAAAGLALGLMAGASRPAQCSADSYKAAAGKLAAYLRTAGFTKNQVAFLRTQADREVRTLRANALGSQARPCGIDSARAHVIACTRAQLPPLLASTKAPLDSVSKQAIWGRSDRTVREALFAGGFYSCLGAAKDALFVN
;
A
#
# COMPACT_ATOMS: atom_id res chain seq x y z
N MET A 1 -40.01 61.82 8.78
CA MET A 1 -40.21 61.29 10.16
C MET A 1 -39.29 60.07 10.28
N MET A 2 -38.05 60.14 10.81
CA MET A 2 -37.62 60.17 12.24
C MET A 2 -38.41 59.13 13.07
N ARG A 3 -37.85 58.15 13.81
CA ARG A 3 -36.62 58.02 14.63
C ARG A 3 -36.40 56.50 14.93
N VAL A 4 -35.18 55.94 14.95
CA VAL A 4 -34.24 55.76 16.11
C VAL A 4 -34.83 54.90 17.26
N THR A 5 -34.22 53.92 17.94
CA THR A 5 -33.05 53.00 17.85
C THR A 5 -33.16 52.04 19.08
N LEU A 6 -32.34 50.97 19.12
CA LEU A 6 -31.72 50.31 20.31
C LEU A 6 -32.47 49.14 21.00
N LEU A 7 -31.97 47.90 20.93
CA LEU A 7 -30.93 47.23 21.78
C LEU A 7 -31.61 46.52 22.98
N LYS A 8 -31.42 45.25 23.38
CA LYS A 8 -30.29 44.30 23.54
C LYS A 8 -30.95 42.88 23.64
N MET A 9 -30.31 41.76 23.36
CA MET A 9 -29.47 41.04 24.33
C MET A 9 -28.73 39.87 23.66
N ALA A 10 -27.49 39.71 24.08
CA ALA A 10 -26.59 38.64 23.73
C ALA A 10 -26.96 37.33 24.44
N ALA A 11 -26.74 36.19 23.77
CA ALA A 11 -26.49 34.92 24.43
C ALA A 11 -25.35 34.21 23.68
N ALA A 12 -24.20 34.16 24.35
CA ALA A 12 -23.04 33.40 23.94
C ALA A 12 -23.36 31.89 24.04
N GLY A 13 -23.28 31.19 22.92
CA GLY A 13 -23.25 29.72 22.89
C GLY A 13 -21.91 29.27 22.35
N LEU A 14 -20.97 28.94 23.23
CA LEU A 14 -19.76 28.20 22.88
C LEU A 14 -20.16 26.79 22.43
N ALA A 15 -20.23 26.57 21.12
CA ALA A 15 -20.17 25.21 20.57
C ALA A 15 -18.69 24.83 20.43
N LEU A 16 -18.13 24.22 21.47
CA LEU A 16 -16.93 23.39 21.33
C LEU A 16 -17.27 22.21 20.42
N GLY A 17 -17.14 22.42 19.11
CA GLY A 17 -17.06 21.34 18.15
C GLY A 17 -15.72 20.64 18.34
N LEU A 18 -15.71 19.62 19.19
CA LEU A 18 -14.67 18.59 19.19
C LEU A 18 -14.52 18.11 17.75
N MET A 19 -13.48 18.58 17.07
CA MET A 19 -12.97 17.90 15.89
C MET A 19 -12.41 16.57 16.38
N ALA A 20 -13.29 15.60 16.57
CA ALA A 20 -12.92 14.20 16.51
C ALA A 20 -12.26 14.04 15.15
N GLY A 21 -10.93 14.01 15.13
CA GLY A 21 -10.18 13.58 13.97
C GLY A 21 -10.80 12.25 13.57
N ALA A 22 -11.52 12.26 12.44
CA ALA A 22 -12.13 11.06 11.90
C ALA A 22 -10.98 10.14 11.52
N SER A 23 -10.55 9.33 12.47
CA SER A 23 -9.75 8.15 12.28
C SER A 23 -10.57 7.28 11.35
N ARG A 24 -10.33 7.42 10.02
CA ARG A 24 -10.83 6.45 9.05
C ARG A 24 -10.41 5.10 9.61
N PRO A 25 -11.35 4.19 9.91
CA PRO A 25 -10.96 2.85 10.30
C PRO A 25 -10.04 2.34 9.20
N ALA A 26 -8.89 1.77 9.58
CA ALA A 26 -8.04 1.16 8.58
C ALA A 26 -8.93 0.19 7.81
N GLN A 27 -9.09 0.41 6.51
CA GLN A 27 -9.91 -0.47 5.70
C GLN A 27 -9.19 -1.81 5.67
N CYS A 28 -9.62 -2.75 6.48
CA CYS A 28 -9.01 -4.07 6.53
C CYS A 28 -9.03 -4.67 5.12
N SER A 29 -7.99 -5.40 4.76
CA SER A 29 -7.96 -6.10 3.48
C SER A 29 -9.12 -7.10 3.44
N ALA A 30 -9.86 -7.12 2.33
CA ALA A 30 -10.88 -8.13 2.08
C ALA A 30 -10.27 -9.52 1.80
N ASP A 31 -8.97 -9.56 1.51
CA ASP A 31 -8.22 -10.79 1.23
C ASP A 31 -7.31 -11.16 2.42
N SER A 32 -7.14 -12.46 2.65
CA SER A 32 -5.99 -12.95 3.42
C SER A 32 -4.70 -12.74 2.64
N TYR A 33 -3.56 -12.73 3.33
CA TYR A 33 -2.25 -12.66 2.69
C TYR A 33 -2.06 -13.77 1.65
N LYS A 34 -2.49 -15.01 1.98
CA LYS A 34 -2.41 -16.17 1.07
C LYS A 34 -3.24 -15.94 -0.19
N ALA A 35 -4.45 -15.40 -0.06
CA ALA A 35 -5.31 -15.10 -1.20
C ALA A 35 -4.72 -14.01 -2.09
N ALA A 36 -4.25 -12.91 -1.50
CA ALA A 36 -3.58 -11.83 -2.22
C ALA A 36 -2.33 -12.33 -2.96
N ALA A 37 -1.52 -13.16 -2.30
CA ALA A 37 -0.32 -13.76 -2.90
C ALA A 37 -0.64 -14.71 -4.06
N GLY A 38 -1.76 -15.45 -3.97
CA GLY A 38 -2.27 -16.28 -5.05
C GLY A 38 -2.70 -15.45 -6.27
N LYS A 39 -3.45 -14.37 -6.03
CA LYS A 39 -3.89 -13.44 -7.10
C LYS A 39 -2.70 -12.75 -7.77
N LEU A 40 -1.69 -12.32 -7.01
CA LEU A 40 -0.46 -11.76 -7.57
C LEU A 40 0.28 -12.79 -8.42
N ALA A 41 0.45 -14.02 -7.93
CA ALA A 41 1.13 -15.08 -8.67
C ALA A 41 0.42 -15.41 -10.00
N ALA A 42 -0.92 -15.44 -10.00
CA ALA A 42 -1.70 -15.64 -11.20
C ALA A 42 -1.47 -14.50 -12.21
N TYR A 43 -1.55 -13.25 -11.74
CA TYR A 43 -1.29 -12.08 -12.57
C TYR A 43 0.10 -12.09 -13.20
N LEU A 44 1.15 -12.40 -12.44
CA LEU A 44 2.52 -12.42 -12.97
C LEU A 44 2.66 -13.44 -14.12
N ARG A 45 2.04 -14.61 -13.99
CA ARG A 45 2.03 -15.61 -15.06
C ARG A 45 1.33 -15.10 -16.31
N THR A 46 0.17 -14.47 -16.16
CA THR A 46 -0.57 -13.89 -17.30
C THR A 46 0.15 -12.70 -17.92
N ALA A 47 0.96 -11.99 -17.14
CA ALA A 47 1.76 -10.85 -17.60
C ALA A 47 3.09 -11.25 -18.27
N GLY A 48 3.32 -12.55 -18.49
CA GLY A 48 4.50 -13.05 -19.22
C GLY A 48 5.76 -13.26 -18.36
N PHE A 49 5.65 -13.28 -17.04
CA PHE A 49 6.79 -13.67 -16.19
C PHE A 49 6.99 -15.18 -16.25
N THR A 50 8.24 -15.62 -16.38
CA THR A 50 8.59 -17.05 -16.37
C THR A 50 8.35 -17.67 -15.00
N LYS A 51 8.22 -19.00 -14.93
CA LYS A 51 8.04 -19.73 -13.66
C LYS A 51 9.13 -19.39 -12.64
N ASN A 52 10.39 -19.30 -13.08
CA ASN A 52 11.53 -18.99 -12.21
C ASN A 52 11.47 -17.55 -11.70
N GLN A 53 11.09 -16.60 -12.54
CA GLN A 53 10.87 -15.21 -12.11
C GLN A 53 9.76 -15.14 -11.07
N VAL A 54 8.59 -15.74 -11.34
CA VAL A 54 7.48 -15.74 -10.39
C VAL A 54 7.87 -16.35 -9.04
N ALA A 55 8.59 -17.48 -9.04
CA ALA A 55 9.07 -18.11 -7.82
C ALA A 55 10.01 -17.16 -7.05
N PHE A 56 11.02 -16.61 -7.73
CA PHE A 56 11.99 -15.70 -7.11
C PHE A 56 11.31 -14.45 -6.53
N LEU A 57 10.51 -13.73 -7.34
CA LEU A 57 9.85 -12.49 -6.93
C LEU A 57 8.94 -12.72 -5.72
N ARG A 58 8.21 -13.84 -5.69
CA ARG A 58 7.33 -14.19 -4.57
C ARG A 58 8.12 -14.52 -3.30
N THR A 59 9.21 -15.27 -3.40
CA THR A 59 10.06 -15.57 -2.24
C THR A 59 10.63 -14.30 -1.62
N GLN A 60 11.08 -13.35 -2.44
CA GLN A 60 11.63 -12.10 -1.94
C GLN A 60 10.55 -11.21 -1.33
N ALA A 61 9.41 -11.04 -2.01
CA ALA A 61 8.27 -10.30 -1.46
C ALA A 61 7.78 -10.90 -0.13
N ASP A 62 7.71 -12.24 -0.01
CA ASP A 62 7.33 -12.93 1.23
C ASP A 62 8.32 -12.67 2.36
N ARG A 63 9.63 -12.73 2.08
CA ARG A 63 10.69 -12.40 3.05
C ARG A 63 10.52 -10.99 3.59
N GLU A 64 10.32 -10.01 2.72
CA GLU A 64 10.17 -8.60 3.08
C GLU A 64 8.88 -8.35 3.86
N VAL A 65 7.74 -8.87 3.39
CA VAL A 65 6.43 -8.69 4.05
C VAL A 65 6.38 -9.37 5.43
N ARG A 66 7.12 -10.45 5.63
CA ARG A 66 7.24 -11.11 6.95
C ARG A 66 8.02 -10.29 7.98
N THR A 67 8.79 -9.30 7.56
CA THR A 67 9.46 -8.38 8.50
C THR A 67 8.45 -7.51 9.25
N LEU A 68 7.29 -7.23 8.64
CA LEU A 68 6.19 -6.51 9.29
C LEU A 68 5.68 -7.31 10.50
N ARG A 69 5.56 -6.64 11.65
CA ARG A 69 5.19 -7.26 12.94
C ARG A 69 3.85 -6.75 13.46
N ALA A 70 3.07 -7.65 14.07
CA ALA A 70 1.75 -7.31 14.61
C ALA A 70 1.82 -6.28 15.76
N ASN A 71 2.86 -6.34 16.60
CA ASN A 71 3.04 -5.40 17.70
C ASN A 71 3.32 -3.97 17.23
N ALA A 72 3.89 -3.80 16.04
CA ALA A 72 4.16 -2.50 15.42
C ALA A 72 2.96 -1.91 14.65
N LEU A 73 1.79 -2.58 14.63
CA LEU A 73 0.60 -2.01 14.03
C LEU A 73 0.09 -0.82 14.84
N GLY A 74 -0.29 0.25 14.13
CA GLY A 74 -0.98 1.39 14.72
C GLY A 74 -2.38 1.04 15.21
N SER A 75 -2.95 1.89 16.07
CA SER A 75 -4.25 1.65 16.72
C SER A 75 -5.38 1.41 15.71
N GLN A 76 -5.37 2.10 14.57
CA GLN A 76 -6.37 1.95 13.52
C GLN A 76 -6.25 0.62 12.76
N ALA A 77 -5.04 0.10 12.58
CA ALA A 77 -4.78 -1.12 11.81
C ALA A 77 -4.75 -2.39 12.67
N ARG A 78 -4.52 -2.24 13.99
CA ARG A 78 -4.44 -3.37 14.93
C ARG A 78 -5.68 -4.28 14.92
N PRO A 79 -6.93 -3.78 14.83
CA PRO A 79 -8.12 -4.63 14.72
C PRO A 79 -8.14 -5.49 13.45
N CYS A 80 -7.53 -5.03 12.35
CA CYS A 80 -7.44 -5.80 11.10
C CYS A 80 -6.41 -6.94 11.17
N GLY A 81 -5.45 -6.85 12.09
CA GLY A 81 -4.38 -7.81 12.25
C GLY A 81 -3.29 -7.73 11.17
N ILE A 82 -2.20 -8.43 11.44
CA ILE A 82 -1.00 -8.39 10.59
C ILE A 82 -1.23 -9.01 9.22
N ASP A 83 -2.10 -10.01 9.12
CA ASP A 83 -2.37 -10.69 7.84
C ASP A 83 -3.00 -9.72 6.83
N SER A 84 -3.96 -8.89 7.28
CA SER A 84 -4.56 -7.82 6.48
C SER A 84 -3.52 -6.80 6.00
N ALA A 85 -2.62 -6.35 6.88
CA ALA A 85 -1.58 -5.39 6.51
C ALA A 85 -0.62 -5.97 5.46
N ARG A 86 -0.26 -7.25 5.59
CA ARG A 86 0.55 -7.98 4.61
C ARG A 86 -0.18 -8.16 3.28
N ALA A 87 -1.48 -8.48 3.32
CA ALA A 87 -2.32 -8.59 2.14
C ALA A 87 -2.41 -7.26 1.37
N HIS A 88 -2.49 -6.13 2.08
CA HIS A 88 -2.48 -4.79 1.47
C HIS A 88 -1.24 -4.52 0.61
N VAL A 89 -0.04 -4.86 1.10
CA VAL A 89 1.20 -4.69 0.33
C VAL A 89 1.13 -5.48 -0.98
N ILE A 90 0.69 -6.74 -0.91
CA ILE A 90 0.60 -7.62 -2.08
C ILE A 90 -0.49 -7.17 -3.06
N ALA A 91 -1.65 -6.75 -2.54
CA ALA A 91 -2.75 -6.26 -3.35
C ALA A 91 -2.38 -4.94 -4.07
N CYS A 92 -1.74 -4.01 -3.36
CA CYS A 92 -1.18 -2.79 -3.93
C CYS A 92 -0.15 -3.12 -5.03
N THR A 93 0.77 -4.04 -4.77
CA THR A 93 1.79 -4.45 -5.76
C THR A 93 1.12 -4.95 -7.05
N ARG A 94 0.10 -5.80 -6.93
CA ARG A 94 -0.68 -6.29 -8.07
C ARG A 94 -1.38 -5.16 -8.83
N ALA A 95 -1.91 -4.17 -8.13
CA ALA A 95 -2.61 -3.03 -8.72
C ALA A 95 -1.66 -2.05 -9.44
N GLN A 96 -0.45 -1.88 -8.93
CA GLN A 96 0.57 -0.99 -9.51
C GLN A 96 1.26 -1.57 -10.76
N LEU A 97 1.35 -2.90 -10.85
CA LEU A 97 2.11 -3.54 -11.93
C LEU A 97 1.60 -3.27 -13.36
N PRO A 98 0.30 -3.36 -13.68
CA PRO A 98 -0.18 -3.13 -15.04
C PRO A 98 0.25 -1.78 -15.63
N PRO A 99 0.01 -0.62 -14.98
CA PRO A 99 0.46 0.66 -15.53
C PRO A 99 1.99 0.78 -15.58
N LEU A 100 2.74 0.19 -14.65
CA LEU A 100 4.21 0.19 -14.68
C LEU A 100 4.76 -0.60 -15.89
N LEU A 101 4.18 -1.76 -16.18
CA LEU A 101 4.57 -2.58 -17.33
C LEU A 101 4.14 -1.95 -18.66
N ALA A 102 3.00 -1.24 -18.70
CA ALA A 102 2.51 -0.59 -19.90
C ALA A 102 3.25 0.72 -20.23
N SER A 103 3.72 1.44 -19.22
CA SER A 103 4.38 2.75 -19.39
C SER A 103 5.88 2.67 -19.68
N THR A 104 6.52 1.51 -19.45
CA THR A 104 7.94 1.36 -19.75
C THR A 104 8.20 1.29 -21.24
N LYS A 105 9.19 2.07 -21.69
CA LYS A 105 9.70 2.02 -23.08
C LYS A 105 10.83 0.99 -23.25
N ALA A 106 11.42 0.54 -22.14
CA ALA A 106 12.51 -0.43 -22.18
C ALA A 106 11.96 -1.84 -22.45
N PRO A 107 12.65 -2.69 -23.25
CA PRO A 107 12.22 -4.06 -23.48
C PRO A 107 12.12 -4.84 -22.17
N LEU A 108 10.94 -5.39 -21.88
CA LEU A 108 10.64 -6.00 -20.57
C LEU A 108 11.58 -7.14 -20.19
N ASP A 109 12.08 -7.88 -21.17
CA ASP A 109 12.93 -9.05 -20.98
C ASP A 109 14.43 -8.74 -21.15
N SER A 110 14.79 -7.47 -21.41
CA SER A 110 16.19 -7.05 -21.39
C SER A 110 16.72 -6.95 -19.97
N VAL A 111 18.06 -7.09 -19.81
CA VAL A 111 18.72 -6.94 -18.52
C VAL A 111 18.60 -5.49 -18.03
N SER A 112 18.08 -5.35 -16.82
CA SER A 112 18.00 -4.12 -16.04
C SER A 112 19.38 -3.75 -15.52
N LYS A 113 19.65 -2.45 -15.47
CA LYS A 113 20.87 -1.90 -14.85
C LYS A 113 20.81 -1.89 -13.32
N GLN A 114 19.66 -2.23 -12.74
CA GLN A 114 19.44 -2.19 -11.29
C GLN A 114 19.74 -3.54 -10.66
N ALA A 115 20.63 -3.55 -9.66
CA ALA A 115 20.79 -4.69 -8.77
C ALA A 115 19.59 -4.75 -7.80
N ILE A 116 18.91 -5.89 -7.77
CA ILE A 116 17.68 -6.08 -6.99
C ILE A 116 17.78 -7.37 -6.22
N TRP A 117 17.53 -7.30 -4.91
CA TRP A 117 17.62 -8.44 -4.00
C TRP A 117 18.92 -9.25 -4.17
N GLY A 118 20.04 -8.52 -4.28
CA GLY A 118 21.38 -9.10 -4.40
C GLY A 118 21.73 -9.68 -5.77
N ARG A 119 20.93 -9.44 -6.81
CA ARG A 119 21.20 -9.91 -8.18
C ARG A 119 21.22 -8.79 -9.20
N SER A 120 22.23 -8.78 -10.07
CA SER A 120 22.47 -7.79 -11.12
C SER A 120 21.98 -8.23 -12.51
N ASP A 121 21.54 -9.47 -12.66
CA ASP A 121 21.10 -10.07 -13.92
C ASP A 121 19.57 -10.11 -14.06
N ARG A 122 18.89 -9.05 -13.62
CA ARG A 122 17.42 -9.00 -13.58
C ARG A 122 16.83 -8.41 -14.82
N THR A 123 15.69 -8.92 -15.25
CA THR A 123 14.95 -8.31 -16.36
C THR A 123 14.32 -6.98 -15.94
N VAL A 124 14.04 -6.11 -16.92
CA VAL A 124 13.29 -4.87 -16.68
C VAL A 124 11.96 -5.14 -15.98
N ARG A 125 11.23 -6.20 -16.34
CA ARG A 125 9.97 -6.57 -15.65
C ARG A 125 10.15 -6.95 -14.18
N GLU A 126 11.23 -7.67 -13.84
CA GLU A 126 11.55 -7.99 -12.45
C GLU A 126 11.91 -6.71 -11.68
N ALA A 127 12.55 -5.76 -12.36
CA ALA A 127 12.86 -4.46 -11.76
C ALA A 127 11.64 -3.61 -11.46
N LEU A 128 10.70 -3.55 -12.41
CA LEU A 128 9.42 -2.86 -12.22
C LEU A 128 8.59 -3.51 -11.11
N PHE A 129 8.63 -4.84 -11.00
CA PHE A 129 8.02 -5.55 -9.87
C PHE A 129 8.60 -5.08 -8.53
N ALA A 130 9.93 -5.11 -8.38
CA ALA A 130 10.56 -4.75 -7.13
C ALA A 130 10.33 -3.29 -6.75
N GLY A 131 10.40 -2.37 -7.72
CA GLY A 131 10.08 -0.96 -7.50
C GLY A 131 8.63 -0.75 -7.04
N GLY A 132 7.66 -1.36 -7.73
CA GLY A 132 6.25 -1.31 -7.34
C GLY A 132 6.00 -1.94 -5.96
N PHE A 133 6.67 -3.05 -5.67
CA PHE A 133 6.61 -3.72 -4.37
C PHE A 133 7.12 -2.82 -3.23
N TYR A 134 8.31 -2.25 -3.37
CA TYR A 134 8.90 -1.40 -2.32
C TYR A 134 8.12 -0.09 -2.14
N SER A 135 7.55 0.47 -3.21
CA SER A 135 6.64 1.61 -3.10
C SER A 135 5.40 1.26 -2.26
N CYS A 136 4.76 0.12 -2.55
CA CYS A 136 3.62 -0.36 -1.77
C CYS A 136 3.98 -0.73 -0.32
N LEU A 137 5.16 -1.30 -0.10
CA LEU A 137 5.65 -1.62 1.24
C LEU A 137 5.89 -0.36 2.07
N GLY A 138 6.50 0.67 1.47
CA GLY A 138 6.71 1.98 2.11
C GLY A 138 5.38 2.63 2.48
N ALA A 139 4.46 2.74 1.51
CA ALA A 139 3.13 3.30 1.76
C ALA A 139 2.35 2.55 2.85
N ALA A 140 2.46 1.21 2.89
CA ALA A 140 1.83 0.42 3.95
C ALA A 140 2.46 0.66 5.32
N LYS A 141 3.79 0.81 5.41
CA LYS A 141 4.48 1.17 6.66
C LYS A 141 3.97 2.51 7.18
N ASP A 142 3.93 3.52 6.32
CA ASP A 142 3.50 4.87 6.69
C ASP A 142 2.02 4.92 7.13
N ALA A 143 1.17 4.12 6.48
CA ALA A 143 -0.27 4.15 6.73
C ALA A 143 -0.75 3.24 7.87
N LEU A 144 -0.07 2.11 8.13
CA LEU A 144 -0.60 1.04 9.00
C LEU A 144 0.25 0.76 10.24
N PHE A 145 1.50 1.21 10.28
CA PHE A 145 2.44 0.89 11.35
C PHE A 145 2.85 2.15 12.13
N VAL A 146 3.20 1.95 13.40
CA VAL A 146 3.86 2.96 14.21
C VAL A 146 5.35 2.72 14.11
N ASN A 147 6.08 3.72 13.59
CA ASN A 147 7.55 3.70 13.49
C ASN A 147 8.20 3.94 14.85
#